data_AF-A0A3C1W3X0-F1
#
_entry.id   AF-A0A3C1W3X0-F1
#
_cell.length_a   1.000
_cell.length_b   1.000
_cell.length_c   1.000
_cell.angle_alpha   90.00
_cell.angle_beta   90.00
_cell.angle_gamma   90.00
#
_symmetry.space_group_name_H-M   'P 1'
#
loop_
_entity.id
_entity.type
_entity.pdbx_description
1 polymer ?
#
loop_
_entity_poly.entity_id
_entity_poly.type
_entity_poly.pdbx_seq_one_letter_code
_entity_poly.pdbx_strand_id
1 'polypeptide(L)'
;MVGKIETSENIRSTLSLGDTDSFRLVDGIGDDLPGIYVDEFAGRRLISTSFPELLPELRDWASSLAPAVTTYWKRLDQKDRKSPALISGTPVENSFEISEQGVRYLVSFQSGYSQGIFLDQRDNRRRVRDRCQAGDTILNTFAYTGAFSVCAALAGATTTTLDLSQPYIDWARRNMELNGVDPSSQYFCKGDTFHWLQRFARQKRRFTGIILDPPTFSRDQNGKVFQAEDHYGHLISLAIACLSPNGWLLCTTNCQRLSRTAFSRIVEAAIRSASRTSEFPMPPDFTGDQYLKSILVEI
;
A
#
# COMPACT_ATOMS: atom_id res chain seq x y z
N MET A 1 -21.41 15.75 13.60
CA MET A 1 -20.41 14.99 12.83
C MET A 1 -20.19 15.57 11.44
N VAL A 2 -21.27 15.83 10.69
CA VAL A 2 -21.23 16.31 9.29
C VAL A 2 -20.30 17.51 9.07
N GLY A 3 -20.41 18.57 9.88
CA GLY A 3 -19.54 19.74 9.74
C GLY A 3 -18.04 19.46 9.88
N LYS A 4 -17.63 18.41 10.62
CA LYS A 4 -16.23 17.97 10.68
C LYS A 4 -15.81 17.25 9.39
N ILE A 5 -16.71 16.48 8.80
CA ILE A 5 -16.47 15.83 7.49
C ILE A 5 -16.32 16.90 6.40
N GLU A 6 -17.20 17.91 6.37
CA GLU A 6 -17.11 19.04 5.44
C GLU A 6 -15.81 19.84 5.65
N THR A 7 -15.39 20.03 6.90
CA THR A 7 -14.09 20.65 7.21
C THR A 7 -12.94 19.83 6.62
N SER A 8 -12.99 18.50 6.77
CA SER A 8 -12.00 17.59 6.22
C SER A 8 -11.97 17.59 4.68
N GLU A 9 -13.15 17.62 4.03
CA GLU A 9 -13.30 17.83 2.58
C GLU A 9 -12.63 19.12 2.10
N ASN A 10 -12.88 20.22 2.80
CA ASN A 10 -12.25 21.50 2.48
C ASN A 10 -10.72 21.43 2.60
N ILE A 11 -10.18 20.80 3.65
CA ILE A 11 -8.72 20.58 3.79
C ILE A 11 -8.19 19.78 2.60
N ARG A 12 -8.81 18.64 2.26
CA ARG A 12 -8.33 17.77 1.17
C ARG A 12 -8.42 18.45 -0.19
N SER A 13 -9.40 19.33 -0.41
CA SER A 13 -9.52 20.10 -1.65
C SER A 13 -8.34 21.06 -1.91
N THR A 14 -7.61 21.43 -0.85
CA THR A 14 -6.41 22.28 -0.94
C THR A 14 -5.11 21.51 -1.11
N LEU A 15 -5.13 20.19 -0.97
CA LEU A 15 -3.93 19.36 -1.09
C LEU A 15 -3.54 19.21 -2.57
N SER A 16 -2.28 19.44 -2.88
CA SER A 16 -1.73 19.16 -4.21
C SER A 16 -1.42 17.67 -4.37
N LEU A 17 -2.46 16.86 -4.64
CA LEU A 17 -2.33 15.41 -4.85
C LEU A 17 -1.98 15.02 -6.28
N GLY A 18 -1.85 15.98 -7.20
CA GLY A 18 -1.62 15.73 -8.63
C GLY A 18 -2.87 15.17 -9.32
N ASP A 19 -2.69 14.43 -10.41
CA ASP A 19 -3.77 13.69 -11.08
C ASP A 19 -4.17 12.46 -10.24
N THR A 20 -4.91 12.70 -9.16
CA THR A 20 -5.34 11.70 -8.18
C THR A 20 -6.82 11.88 -7.87
N ASP A 21 -7.60 10.81 -8.06
CA ASP A 21 -9.04 10.78 -7.78
C ASP A 21 -9.39 9.93 -6.53
N SER A 22 -8.37 9.42 -5.85
CA SER A 22 -8.51 8.52 -4.71
C SER A 22 -7.56 8.87 -3.57
N PHE A 23 -8.11 9.15 -2.39
CA PHE A 23 -7.38 9.70 -1.25
C PHE A 23 -8.14 9.52 0.07
N ARG A 24 -7.44 9.71 1.19
CA ARG A 24 -8.02 9.69 2.54
C ARG A 24 -8.81 10.98 2.74
N LEU A 25 -10.13 10.88 2.71
CA LEU A 25 -11.01 12.02 2.89
C LEU A 25 -11.14 12.42 4.36
N VAL A 26 -11.31 11.45 5.27
CA VAL A 26 -11.39 11.65 6.73
C VAL A 26 -10.46 10.63 7.39
N ASP A 27 -9.55 11.08 8.26
CA ASP A 27 -8.50 10.29 8.90
C ASP A 27 -8.64 10.18 10.42
N GLY A 28 -9.84 9.81 10.88
CA GLY A 28 -10.07 9.48 12.28
C GLY A 28 -9.81 10.67 13.20
N ILE A 29 -8.90 10.46 14.16
CA ILE A 29 -8.52 11.49 15.14
C ILE A 29 -7.86 12.71 14.48
N GLY A 30 -7.23 12.54 13.31
CA GLY A 30 -6.62 13.64 12.55
C GLY A 30 -7.63 14.65 11.99
N ASP A 31 -8.92 14.31 12.03
CA ASP A 31 -10.04 15.15 11.59
C ASP A 31 -11.12 15.28 12.68
N ASP A 32 -10.71 15.15 13.95
CA ASP A 32 -11.57 15.21 15.14
C ASP A 32 -12.75 14.21 15.12
N LEU A 33 -12.59 13.09 14.42
CA LEU A 33 -13.59 12.03 14.25
C LEU A 33 -12.99 10.66 14.62
N PRO A 34 -12.57 10.45 15.89
CA PRO A 34 -11.88 9.23 16.30
C PRO A 34 -12.64 7.96 15.93
N GLY A 35 -11.95 7.04 15.25
CA GLY A 35 -12.51 5.77 14.84
C GLY A 35 -13.40 5.81 13.58
N ILE A 36 -13.52 6.96 12.91
CA ILE A 36 -14.22 7.13 11.63
C ILE A 36 -13.22 7.50 10.55
N TYR A 37 -13.20 6.74 9.48
CA TYR A 37 -12.35 7.00 8.33
C TYR A 37 -13.19 7.01 7.07
N VAL A 38 -12.87 7.87 6.12
CA VAL A 38 -13.53 7.90 4.81
C VAL A 38 -12.46 7.94 3.75
N ASP A 39 -12.48 6.98 2.82
CA ASP A 39 -11.64 6.96 1.63
C ASP A 39 -12.49 7.32 0.40
N GLU A 40 -11.98 8.25 -0.40
CA GLU A 40 -12.50 8.57 -1.73
C GLU A 40 -11.86 7.64 -2.76
N PHE A 41 -12.68 7.10 -3.67
CA PHE A 41 -12.30 6.18 -4.73
C PHE A 41 -13.03 6.53 -6.03
N ALA A 42 -12.51 7.53 -6.75
CA ALA A 42 -13.03 7.99 -8.05
C ALA A 42 -14.55 8.28 -8.03
N GLY A 43 -15.02 9.11 -7.09
CA GLY A 43 -16.43 9.49 -6.94
C GLY A 43 -17.26 8.49 -6.11
N ARG A 44 -16.60 7.65 -5.33
CA ARG A 44 -17.20 6.63 -4.45
C ARG A 44 -16.54 6.72 -3.09
N ARG A 45 -17.31 6.47 -2.03
CA ARG A 45 -16.77 6.57 -0.67
C ARG A 45 -16.83 5.26 0.07
N LEU A 46 -15.71 4.87 0.64
CA LEU A 46 -15.65 3.79 1.62
C LEU A 46 -15.53 4.40 3.03
N ILE A 47 -16.59 4.25 3.80
CA ILE A 47 -16.64 4.61 5.21
C ILE A 47 -16.15 3.43 6.02
N SER A 48 -15.09 3.63 6.80
CA SER A 48 -14.53 2.61 7.68
C SER A 48 -14.62 3.02 9.14
N THR A 49 -15.05 2.11 10.02
CA THR A 49 -15.24 2.43 11.44
C THR A 49 -14.56 1.42 12.37
N SER A 50 -13.97 1.87 13.48
CA SER A 50 -13.38 0.97 14.49
C SER A 50 -14.42 0.33 15.42
N PHE A 51 -15.59 0.95 15.54
CA PHE A 51 -16.73 0.46 16.31
C PHE A 51 -17.58 -0.55 15.51
N PRO A 52 -18.35 -1.42 16.19
CA PRO A 52 -18.99 -2.59 15.58
C PRO A 52 -20.13 -2.29 14.61
N GLU A 53 -20.77 -1.12 14.70
CA GLU A 53 -21.98 -0.78 13.95
C GLU A 53 -21.89 0.61 13.33
N LEU A 54 -22.46 0.80 12.13
CA LEU A 54 -22.53 2.11 11.49
C LEU A 54 -23.45 3.05 12.29
N LEU A 55 -22.93 4.18 12.74
CA LEU A 55 -23.69 5.20 13.47
C LEU A 55 -24.83 5.76 12.60
N PRO A 56 -26.03 5.99 13.17
CA PRO A 56 -27.16 6.56 12.41
C PRO A 56 -26.83 7.87 11.71
N GLU A 57 -26.17 8.82 12.39
CA GLU A 57 -25.78 10.11 11.79
C GLU A 57 -24.86 9.93 10.56
N LEU A 58 -23.97 8.94 10.60
CA LEU A 58 -23.05 8.64 9.49
C LEU A 58 -23.77 7.94 8.34
N ARG A 59 -24.76 7.09 8.65
CA ARG A 59 -25.65 6.48 7.66
C ARG A 59 -26.51 7.52 6.95
N ASP A 60 -27.09 8.46 7.71
CA ASP A 60 -27.95 9.52 7.17
C ASP A 60 -27.15 10.46 6.28
N TRP A 61 -25.95 10.86 6.71
CA TRP A 61 -25.00 11.61 5.87
C TRP A 61 -24.63 10.85 4.60
N ALA A 62 -24.23 9.58 4.70
CA ALA A 62 -23.88 8.78 3.53
C ALA A 62 -25.07 8.62 2.57
N SER A 63 -26.29 8.53 3.10
CA SER A 63 -27.52 8.42 2.31
C SER A 63 -27.89 9.71 1.60
N SER A 64 -27.61 10.88 2.20
CA SER A 64 -27.90 12.18 1.59
C SER A 64 -27.02 12.50 0.38
N LEU A 65 -25.89 11.80 0.20
CA LEU A 65 -25.01 11.95 -0.96
C LEU A 65 -25.53 11.21 -2.21
N ALA A 66 -26.50 10.31 -2.07
CA ALA A 66 -27.06 9.58 -3.19
C ALA A 66 -28.00 10.46 -4.04
N PRO A 67 -28.08 10.25 -5.37
CA PRO A 67 -27.38 9.23 -6.15
C PRO A 67 -25.99 9.68 -6.62
N ALA A 68 -25.56 10.91 -6.33
CA ALA A 68 -24.34 11.50 -6.86
C ALA A 68 -23.07 10.74 -6.43
N VAL A 69 -23.03 10.27 -5.18
CA VAL A 69 -21.93 9.46 -4.64
C VAL A 69 -22.47 8.13 -4.17
N THR A 70 -21.81 7.05 -4.56
CA THR A 70 -22.08 5.72 -4.01
C THR A 70 -21.23 5.49 -2.77
N THR A 71 -21.88 5.08 -1.68
CA THR A 71 -21.22 4.93 -0.38
C THR A 71 -21.31 3.51 0.15
N TYR A 72 -20.19 3.05 0.70
CA TYR A 72 -20.04 1.74 1.31
C TYR A 72 -19.56 1.88 2.75
N TRP A 73 -19.85 0.88 3.58
CA TRP A 73 -19.36 0.78 4.95
C TRP A 73 -18.58 -0.50 5.17
N LYS A 74 -17.49 -0.41 5.92
CA LYS A 74 -16.76 -1.58 6.43
C LYS A 74 -16.28 -1.34 7.86
N ARG A 75 -16.34 -2.37 8.70
CA ARG A 75 -15.69 -2.34 10.02
C ARG A 75 -14.19 -2.58 9.88
N LEU A 76 -13.38 -1.79 10.57
CA LEU A 76 -11.95 -2.02 10.75
C LEU A 76 -11.71 -3.06 11.84
N ASP A 77 -11.83 -4.33 11.46
CA ASP A 77 -11.43 -5.46 12.29
C ASP A 77 -10.54 -6.38 11.44
N GLN A 78 -9.32 -6.64 11.90
CA GLN A 78 -8.35 -7.49 11.18
C GLN A 78 -8.85 -8.94 11.02
N LYS A 79 -9.81 -9.38 11.84
CA LYS A 79 -10.45 -10.70 11.73
C LYS A 79 -11.64 -10.68 10.77
N ASP A 80 -12.16 -9.51 10.44
CA ASP A 80 -13.31 -9.36 9.55
C ASP A 80 -12.87 -9.31 8.08
N ARG A 81 -13.15 -10.41 7.37
CA ARG A 81 -12.86 -10.56 5.94
C ARG A 81 -14.06 -10.21 5.06
N LYS A 82 -15.11 -9.62 5.63
CA LYS A 82 -16.30 -9.22 4.87
C LYS A 82 -15.97 -8.06 3.94
N SER A 83 -16.54 -8.15 2.75
CA SER A 83 -16.57 -7.06 1.78
C SER A 83 -17.36 -5.87 2.34
N PRO A 84 -17.00 -4.64 1.97
CA PRO A 84 -17.80 -3.45 2.27
C PRO A 84 -19.28 -3.64 1.89
N ALA A 85 -20.18 -3.22 2.78
CA ALA A 85 -21.62 -3.25 2.58
C ALA A 85 -22.09 -1.93 1.95
N LEU A 86 -22.93 -1.99 0.91
CA LEU A 86 -23.54 -0.80 0.33
C LEU A 86 -24.39 -0.08 1.39
N ILE A 87 -24.25 1.25 1.47
CA ILE A 87 -25.15 2.09 2.26
C ILE A 87 -26.16 2.76 1.34
N SER A 88 -25.70 3.43 0.29
CA SER A 88 -26.51 4.23 -0.62
C SER A 88 -25.86 4.37 -2.01
N GLY A 89 -26.66 4.77 -3.01
CA GLY A 89 -26.21 4.94 -4.40
C GLY A 89 -26.35 3.68 -5.25
N THR A 90 -25.60 3.62 -6.36
CA THR A 90 -25.68 2.50 -7.32
C THR A 90 -24.59 1.49 -7.03
N PRO A 91 -24.92 0.21 -6.75
CA PRO A 91 -23.91 -0.78 -6.44
C PRO A 91 -22.91 -0.98 -7.58
N VAL A 92 -21.64 -1.11 -7.21
CA VAL A 92 -20.55 -1.47 -8.11
C VAL A 92 -20.29 -2.97 -7.99
N GLU A 93 -20.65 -3.71 -9.04
CA GLU A 93 -20.59 -5.17 -9.05
C GLU A 93 -19.22 -5.73 -9.46
N ASN A 94 -18.39 -4.93 -10.14
CA ASN A 94 -17.08 -5.37 -10.65
C ASN A 94 -15.96 -4.51 -10.08
N SER A 95 -14.70 -4.88 -10.34
CA SER A 95 -13.60 -3.95 -10.13
C SER A 95 -13.78 -2.69 -10.98
N PHE A 96 -13.32 -1.56 -10.47
CA PHE A 96 -13.36 -0.26 -11.14
C PHE A 96 -11.99 0.39 -11.10
N GLU A 97 -11.76 1.32 -12.02
CA GLU A 97 -10.50 2.05 -12.14
C GLU A 97 -10.47 3.26 -11.22
N ILE A 98 -9.27 3.54 -10.69
CA ILE A 98 -8.91 4.78 -10.01
C ILE A 98 -7.62 5.34 -10.60
N SER A 99 -7.38 6.64 -10.39
CA SER A 99 -6.14 7.33 -10.74
C SER A 99 -5.40 7.83 -9.49
N GLU A 100 -4.09 7.60 -9.44
CA GLU A 100 -3.20 8.16 -8.45
C GLU A 100 -1.92 8.67 -9.12
N GLN A 101 -1.75 9.99 -9.12
CA GLN A 101 -0.64 10.72 -9.74
C GLN A 101 -0.37 10.27 -11.19
N GLY A 102 -1.45 10.11 -11.96
CA GLY A 102 -1.43 9.68 -13.36
C GLY A 102 -1.19 8.18 -13.56
N VAL A 103 -1.19 7.38 -12.50
CA VAL A 103 -1.12 5.90 -12.56
C VAL A 103 -2.48 5.32 -12.26
N ARG A 104 -2.91 4.35 -13.07
CA ARG A 104 -4.22 3.72 -12.92
C ARG A 104 -4.15 2.43 -12.12
N TYR A 105 -5.15 2.17 -11.29
CA TYR A 105 -5.26 0.91 -10.53
C TYR A 105 -6.68 0.37 -10.51
N LEU A 106 -6.82 -0.94 -10.46
CA LEU A 106 -8.08 -1.61 -10.24
C LEU A 106 -8.38 -1.74 -8.74
N VAL A 107 -9.56 -1.28 -8.34
CA VAL A 107 -10.12 -1.38 -6.99
C VAL A 107 -11.37 -2.25 -7.00
N SER A 108 -11.63 -3.01 -5.94
CA SER A 108 -12.84 -3.80 -5.76
C SER A 108 -13.39 -3.69 -4.34
N PHE A 109 -14.69 -3.42 -4.22
CA PHE A 109 -15.41 -3.51 -2.95
C PHE A 109 -15.97 -4.91 -2.68
N GLN A 110 -15.55 -5.92 -3.44
CA GLN A 110 -15.97 -7.32 -3.25
C GLN A 110 -14.82 -8.26 -2.86
N SER A 111 -13.58 -7.77 -2.81
CA SER A 111 -12.37 -8.56 -2.54
C SER A 111 -12.18 -8.97 -1.07
N GLY A 112 -13.17 -8.74 -0.20
CA GLY A 112 -13.19 -9.17 1.18
C GLY A 112 -12.26 -8.37 2.10
N TYR A 113 -10.94 -8.61 2.01
CA TYR A 113 -9.96 -8.09 2.99
C TYR A 113 -9.54 -6.63 2.74
N SER A 114 -9.02 -6.34 1.55
CA SER A 114 -8.58 -5.00 1.12
C SER A 114 -9.04 -4.74 -0.31
N GLN A 115 -9.12 -3.46 -0.66
CA GLN A 115 -9.84 -2.93 -1.81
C GLN A 115 -8.98 -2.91 -3.08
N GLY A 116 -7.71 -3.31 -3.02
CA GLY A 116 -6.82 -3.39 -4.18
C GLY A 116 -5.65 -2.42 -4.15
N ILE A 117 -5.63 -1.46 -3.22
CA ILE A 117 -4.53 -0.52 -3.02
C ILE A 117 -4.53 0.00 -1.58
N PHE A 118 -3.35 0.33 -1.05
CA PHE A 118 -3.20 1.05 0.21
C PHE A 118 -2.84 2.50 -0.09
N LEU A 119 -3.77 3.43 0.17
CA LEU A 119 -3.64 4.85 -0.19
C LEU A 119 -2.52 5.57 0.61
N ASP A 120 -2.20 5.08 1.81
CA ASP A 120 -1.10 5.60 2.65
C ASP A 120 0.29 5.37 2.04
N GLN A 121 0.41 4.47 1.07
CA GLN A 121 1.65 4.20 0.34
C GLN A 121 1.83 5.07 -0.93
N ARG A 122 0.92 6.02 -1.21
CA ARG A 122 0.92 6.87 -2.42
C ARG A 122 2.26 7.55 -2.68
N ASP A 123 2.76 8.26 -1.68
CA ASP A 123 4.01 9.01 -1.84
C ASP A 123 5.23 8.09 -1.99
N ASN A 124 5.18 6.89 -1.41
CA ASN A 124 6.22 5.89 -1.61
C ASN A 124 6.20 5.31 -3.02
N ARG A 125 5.02 5.09 -3.61
CA ARG A 125 4.89 4.68 -5.02
C ARG A 125 5.47 5.72 -5.96
N ARG A 126 5.21 7.02 -5.70
CA ARG A 126 5.87 8.13 -6.39
C ARG A 126 7.39 8.05 -6.27
N ARG A 127 7.92 7.91 -5.05
CA ARG A 127 9.36 7.81 -4.79
C ARG A 127 10.01 6.66 -5.54
N VAL A 128 9.34 5.50 -5.62
CA VAL A 128 9.82 4.36 -6.41
C VAL A 128 9.87 4.72 -7.89
N ARG A 129 8.80 5.29 -8.45
CA ARG A 129 8.75 5.70 -9.87
C ARG A 129 9.87 6.70 -10.20
N ASP A 130 10.02 7.74 -9.39
CA ASP A 130 10.99 8.83 -9.61
C ASP A 130 12.46 8.36 -9.49
N ARG A 131 12.69 7.21 -8.86
CA ARG A 131 14.03 6.63 -8.64
C ARG A 131 14.40 5.55 -9.64
N CYS A 132 13.44 5.08 -10.42
CA CYS A 132 13.64 4.05 -11.42
C CYS A 132 13.92 4.67 -12.80
N GLN A 133 14.64 3.94 -13.63
CA GLN A 133 14.88 4.26 -15.03
C GLN A 133 14.96 3.00 -15.89
N ALA A 134 15.00 3.17 -17.22
CA ALA A 134 15.23 2.08 -18.14
C ALA A 134 16.54 1.33 -17.81
N GLY A 135 16.48 0.00 -17.78
CA GLY A 135 17.61 -0.87 -17.41
C GLY A 135 17.69 -1.22 -15.93
N ASP A 136 16.91 -0.54 -15.06
CA ASP A 136 16.79 -0.95 -13.66
C ASP A 136 16.10 -2.30 -13.51
N THR A 137 16.46 -3.01 -12.44
CA THR A 137 15.84 -4.27 -12.04
C THR A 137 15.28 -4.13 -10.63
N ILE A 138 13.95 -4.15 -10.50
CA ILE A 138 13.28 -3.83 -9.23
C ILE A 138 12.59 -5.07 -8.66
N LEU A 139 12.89 -5.45 -7.42
CA LEU A 139 12.18 -6.50 -6.70
C LEU A 139 11.14 -5.88 -5.77
N ASN A 140 9.86 -6.13 -6.05
CA ASN A 140 8.77 -5.77 -5.16
C ASN A 140 8.35 -7.00 -4.34
N THR A 141 8.65 -7.01 -3.05
CA THR A 141 8.30 -8.11 -2.14
C THR A 141 7.01 -7.82 -1.39
N PHE A 142 6.25 -8.87 -1.04
CA PHE A 142 4.90 -8.72 -0.44
C PHE A 142 4.01 -7.84 -1.32
N ALA A 143 4.10 -8.06 -2.63
CA ALA A 143 3.71 -7.09 -3.63
C ALA A 143 2.22 -6.76 -3.65
N TYR A 144 1.37 -7.60 -3.05
CA TYR A 144 -0.08 -7.49 -3.14
C TYR A 144 -0.50 -7.38 -4.62
N THR A 145 -1.27 -6.35 -4.98
CA THR A 145 -1.73 -6.07 -6.35
C THR A 145 -0.68 -5.38 -7.22
N GLY A 146 0.59 -5.37 -6.81
CA GLY A 146 1.73 -4.93 -7.62
C GLY A 146 1.84 -3.43 -7.83
N ALA A 147 1.24 -2.60 -6.97
CA ALA A 147 1.17 -1.16 -7.19
C ALA A 147 2.57 -0.50 -7.31
N PHE A 148 3.54 -0.91 -6.48
CA PHE A 148 4.94 -0.46 -6.64
C PHE A 148 5.58 -0.94 -7.94
N SER A 149 5.27 -2.17 -8.38
CA SER A 149 5.79 -2.72 -9.64
C SER A 149 5.27 -1.95 -10.84
N VAL A 150 3.99 -1.55 -10.83
CA VAL A 150 3.41 -0.70 -11.89
C VAL A 150 4.15 0.64 -11.98
N CYS A 151 4.37 1.31 -10.85
CA CYS A 151 5.14 2.55 -10.80
C CYS A 151 6.58 2.40 -11.32
N ALA A 152 7.28 1.34 -10.91
CA ALA A 152 8.63 1.08 -11.38
C ALA A 152 8.68 0.76 -12.88
N ALA A 153 7.74 -0.05 -13.39
CA ALA A 153 7.68 -0.42 -14.79
C ALA A 153 7.34 0.77 -15.71
N LEU A 154 6.49 1.70 -15.25
CA LEU A 154 6.19 2.95 -15.97
C LEU A 154 7.42 3.86 -16.11
N ALA A 155 8.40 3.74 -15.23
CA ALA A 155 9.70 4.43 -15.35
C ALA A 155 10.70 3.65 -16.25
N GLY A 156 10.29 2.53 -16.84
CA GLY A 156 11.09 1.70 -17.74
C GLY A 156 11.85 0.56 -17.06
N ALA A 157 11.68 0.34 -15.75
CA ALA A 157 12.36 -0.75 -15.05
C ALA A 157 11.78 -2.12 -15.39
N THR A 158 12.63 -3.15 -15.33
CA THR A 158 12.17 -4.55 -15.32
C THR A 158 11.89 -4.98 -13.88
N THR A 159 10.66 -5.36 -13.60
CA THR A 159 10.21 -5.67 -12.24
C THR A 159 10.11 -7.18 -12.00
N THR A 160 10.34 -7.58 -10.75
CA THR A 160 9.99 -8.88 -10.21
C THR A 160 8.97 -8.66 -9.09
N THR A 161 7.72 -9.03 -9.36
CA THR A 161 6.58 -8.89 -8.45
C THR A 161 6.40 -10.18 -7.68
N LEU A 162 6.60 -10.15 -6.36
CA LEU A 162 6.63 -11.33 -5.51
C LEU A 162 5.55 -11.28 -4.43
N ASP A 163 4.62 -12.25 -4.46
CA ASP A 163 3.57 -12.40 -3.46
C ASP A 163 3.24 -13.89 -3.19
N LEU A 164 2.63 -14.18 -2.04
CA LEU A 164 2.15 -15.54 -1.70
C LEU A 164 0.87 -15.91 -2.49
N SER A 165 0.07 -14.92 -2.87
CA SER A 165 -1.27 -15.08 -3.42
C SER A 165 -1.27 -15.02 -4.96
N GLN A 166 -1.66 -16.12 -5.61
CA GLN A 166 -1.84 -16.11 -7.07
C GLN A 166 -2.91 -15.10 -7.53
N PRO A 167 -4.08 -14.97 -6.87
CA PRO A 167 -5.06 -13.93 -7.23
C PRO A 167 -4.50 -12.51 -7.23
N TYR A 168 -3.58 -12.19 -6.29
CA TYR A 168 -2.96 -10.86 -6.23
C TYR A 168 -1.91 -10.66 -7.33
N ILE A 169 -1.17 -11.71 -7.67
CA ILE A 169 -0.26 -11.69 -8.84
C ILE A 169 -1.06 -11.47 -10.13
N ASP A 170 -2.21 -12.13 -10.30
CA ASP A 170 -3.05 -11.95 -11.48
C ASP A 170 -3.72 -10.56 -11.49
N TRP A 171 -3.97 -9.97 -10.32
CA TRP A 171 -4.37 -8.56 -10.21
C TRP A 171 -3.24 -7.62 -10.60
N ALA A 172 -2.00 -7.90 -10.17
CA ALA A 172 -0.84 -7.11 -10.55
C ALA A 172 -0.61 -7.08 -12.06
N ARG A 173 -0.82 -8.21 -12.76
CA ARG A 173 -0.79 -8.27 -14.23
C ARG A 173 -1.80 -7.33 -14.87
N ARG A 174 -3.05 -7.38 -14.41
CA ARG A 174 -4.12 -6.49 -14.90
C ARG A 174 -3.82 -5.02 -14.63
N ASN A 175 -3.23 -4.70 -13.47
CA ASN A 175 -2.78 -3.34 -13.18
C ASN A 175 -1.65 -2.89 -14.13
N MET A 176 -0.74 -3.78 -14.55
CA MET A 176 0.27 -3.45 -15.56
C MET A 176 -0.34 -3.20 -16.94
N GLU A 177 -1.22 -4.11 -17.39
CA GLU A 177 -1.95 -3.98 -18.67
C GLU A 177 -2.74 -2.67 -18.71
N LEU A 178 -3.41 -2.33 -17.61
CA LEU A 178 -4.15 -1.08 -17.45
C LEU A 178 -3.25 0.16 -17.66
N ASN A 179 -1.96 0.07 -17.41
CA ASN A 179 -1.01 1.17 -17.61
C ASN A 179 -0.19 1.05 -18.91
N GLY A 180 -0.61 0.17 -19.83
CA GLY A 180 0.09 -0.05 -21.11
C GLY A 180 1.44 -0.75 -20.96
N VAL A 181 1.72 -1.35 -19.80
CA VAL A 181 2.92 -2.16 -19.58
C VAL A 181 2.59 -3.61 -19.94
N ASP A 182 3.29 -4.18 -20.91
CA ASP A 182 3.15 -5.59 -21.27
C ASP A 182 3.66 -6.49 -20.13
N PRO A 183 2.81 -7.30 -19.46
CA PRO A 183 3.23 -8.19 -18.39
C PRO A 183 4.26 -9.24 -18.84
N SER A 184 4.33 -9.57 -20.13
CA SER A 184 5.30 -10.52 -20.67
C SER A 184 6.76 -10.02 -20.56
N SER A 185 6.94 -8.69 -20.47
CA SER A 185 8.22 -8.04 -20.24
C SER A 185 8.66 -8.03 -18.76
N GLN A 186 7.83 -8.55 -17.86
CA GLN A 186 7.98 -8.44 -16.40
C GLN A 186 8.00 -9.84 -15.75
N TYR A 187 8.53 -9.93 -14.53
CA TYR A 187 8.56 -11.19 -13.76
C TYR A 187 7.52 -11.19 -12.65
N PHE A 188 6.86 -12.34 -12.49
CA PHE A 188 5.86 -12.56 -11.45
C PHE A 188 6.18 -13.87 -10.72
N CYS A 189 6.44 -13.79 -9.43
CA CYS A 189 6.88 -14.91 -8.62
C CYS A 189 5.84 -15.19 -7.53
N LYS A 190 5.22 -16.36 -7.57
CA LYS A 190 4.43 -16.86 -6.44
C LYS A 190 5.34 -17.51 -5.41
N GLY A 191 5.22 -17.13 -4.15
CA GLY A 191 5.85 -17.86 -3.04
C GLY A 191 6.28 -16.98 -1.88
N ASP A 192 6.88 -17.63 -0.90
CA ASP A 192 7.39 -16.97 0.31
C ASP A 192 8.58 -16.05 -0.01
N THR A 193 8.53 -14.83 0.51
CA THR A 193 9.57 -13.82 0.28
C THR A 193 10.94 -14.27 0.77
N PHE A 194 11.02 -14.89 1.96
CA PHE A 194 12.30 -15.32 2.51
C PHE A 194 12.93 -16.43 1.66
N HIS A 195 12.13 -17.39 1.21
CA HIS A 195 12.57 -18.44 0.30
C HIS A 195 13.11 -17.88 -1.02
N TRP A 196 12.39 -16.95 -1.64
CA TRP A 196 12.80 -16.34 -2.90
C TRP A 196 14.06 -15.49 -2.75
N LEU A 197 14.20 -14.70 -1.69
CA LEU A 197 15.43 -13.94 -1.42
C LEU A 197 16.63 -14.87 -1.24
N GLN A 198 16.48 -15.97 -0.47
CA GLN A 198 17.55 -16.97 -0.33
C GLN A 198 17.92 -17.61 -1.68
N ARG A 199 16.92 -17.91 -2.52
CA ARG A 199 17.13 -18.46 -3.87
C ARG A 199 17.86 -17.46 -4.77
N PHE A 200 17.43 -16.20 -4.81
CA PHE A 200 18.09 -15.15 -5.60
C PHE A 200 19.53 -14.92 -5.14
N ALA A 201 19.78 -14.89 -3.83
CA ALA A 201 21.13 -14.77 -3.28
C ALA A 201 22.04 -15.92 -3.72
N ARG A 202 21.57 -17.19 -3.63
CA ARG A 202 22.31 -18.37 -4.11
C ARG A 202 22.60 -18.32 -5.61
N GLN A 203 21.65 -17.81 -6.39
CA GLN A 203 21.80 -17.62 -7.84
C GLN A 203 22.64 -16.39 -8.21
N LYS A 204 23.13 -15.63 -7.21
CA LYS A 204 23.82 -14.34 -7.40
C LYS A 204 23.00 -13.34 -8.22
N ARG A 205 21.67 -13.45 -8.21
CA ARG A 205 20.79 -12.47 -8.84
C ARG A 205 20.85 -11.16 -8.03
N ARG A 206 20.84 -10.04 -8.74
CA ARG A 206 20.95 -8.70 -8.17
C ARG A 206 19.84 -7.79 -8.70
N PHE A 207 19.41 -6.86 -7.86
CA PHE A 207 18.38 -5.87 -8.16
C PHE A 207 18.92 -4.47 -7.87
N THR A 208 18.60 -3.50 -8.71
CA THR A 208 18.96 -2.09 -8.49
C THR A 208 18.15 -1.48 -7.35
N GLY A 209 16.90 -1.93 -7.16
CA GLY A 209 16.05 -1.55 -6.05
C GLY A 209 15.25 -2.71 -5.48
N ILE A 210 15.02 -2.73 -4.17
CA ILE A 210 14.15 -3.73 -3.52
C ILE A 210 13.18 -3.01 -2.58
N ILE A 211 11.88 -3.32 -2.71
CA ILE A 211 10.83 -2.83 -1.81
C ILE A 211 10.49 -3.94 -0.81
N LEU A 212 10.49 -3.58 0.47
CA LEU A 212 10.13 -4.42 1.61
C LEU A 212 8.91 -3.83 2.30
N ASP A 213 7.71 -4.34 1.98
CA ASP A 213 6.44 -3.91 2.60
C ASP A 213 5.66 -5.09 3.21
N PRO A 214 6.22 -5.79 4.20
CA PRO A 214 5.57 -6.96 4.76
C PRO A 214 4.31 -6.59 5.56
N PRO A 215 3.29 -7.47 5.59
CA PRO A 215 2.19 -7.32 6.53
C PRO A 215 2.71 -7.42 7.98
N THR A 216 2.03 -6.75 8.92
CA THR A 216 2.38 -6.82 10.36
C THR A 216 2.53 -8.25 10.87
N PHE A 217 1.62 -9.13 10.43
CA PHE A 217 1.64 -10.55 10.69
C PHE A 217 1.25 -11.30 9.42
N SER A 218 1.96 -12.37 9.09
CA SER A 218 1.49 -13.33 8.10
C SER A 218 1.85 -14.74 8.49
N ARG A 219 1.14 -15.70 7.89
CA ARG A 219 1.42 -17.12 8.03
C ARG A 219 1.45 -17.72 6.63
N ASP A 220 2.51 -18.46 6.33
CA ASP A 220 2.60 -19.16 5.06
C ASP A 220 1.72 -20.43 5.05
N GLN A 221 1.67 -21.08 3.89
CA GLN A 221 0.92 -22.33 3.68
C GLN A 221 1.41 -23.51 4.53
N ASN A 222 2.66 -23.47 5.01
CA ASN A 222 3.27 -24.49 5.88
C ASN A 222 3.13 -24.13 7.37
N GLY A 223 2.48 -23.01 7.67
CA GLY A 223 2.23 -22.54 9.01
C GLY A 223 3.36 -21.72 9.63
N LYS A 224 4.44 -21.41 8.89
CA LYS A 224 5.52 -20.51 9.35
C LYS A 224 4.96 -19.11 9.54
N VAL A 225 5.25 -18.52 10.69
CA VAL A 225 4.77 -17.20 11.08
C VAL A 225 5.85 -16.16 10.78
N PHE A 226 5.43 -15.06 10.15
CA PHE A 226 6.19 -13.83 10.09
C PHE A 226 5.53 -12.79 11.00
N GLN A 227 6.34 -12.14 11.81
CA GLN A 227 5.97 -10.96 12.60
C GLN A 227 6.96 -9.86 12.27
N ALA A 228 6.45 -8.69 11.89
CA ALA A 228 7.30 -7.56 11.51
C ALA A 228 8.25 -7.15 12.64
N GLU A 229 7.83 -7.21 13.90
CA GLU A 229 8.65 -6.82 15.06
C GLU A 229 9.90 -7.70 15.20
N ASP A 230 9.77 -9.01 14.95
CA ASP A 230 10.84 -9.98 15.22
C ASP A 230 11.72 -10.28 14.00
N HIS A 231 11.16 -10.18 12.79
CA HIS A 231 11.78 -10.77 11.59
C HIS A 231 12.26 -9.73 10.56
N TYR A 232 11.97 -8.44 10.75
CA TYR A 232 12.29 -7.43 9.75
C TYR A 232 13.80 -7.25 9.53
N GLY A 233 14.61 -7.30 10.59
CA GLY A 233 16.08 -7.25 10.45
C GLY A 233 16.62 -8.38 9.57
N HIS A 234 16.12 -9.61 9.76
CA HIS A 234 16.49 -10.75 8.91
C HIS A 234 16.04 -10.57 7.46
N LEU A 235 14.84 -10.02 7.23
CA LEU A 235 14.34 -9.68 5.90
C LEU A 235 15.29 -8.70 5.18
N ILE A 236 15.72 -7.63 5.86
CA ILE A 236 16.67 -6.66 5.32
C ILE A 236 17.99 -7.36 4.97
N SER A 237 18.56 -8.19 5.85
CA SER A 237 19.82 -8.87 5.58
C SER A 237 19.77 -9.75 4.32
N LEU A 238 18.65 -10.45 4.10
CA LEU A 238 18.45 -11.25 2.88
C LEU A 238 18.27 -10.37 1.63
N ALA A 239 17.58 -9.25 1.75
CA ALA A 239 17.41 -8.28 0.67
C ALA A 239 18.76 -7.66 0.25
N ILE A 240 19.59 -7.25 1.22
CA ILE A 240 20.94 -6.72 0.95
C ILE A 240 21.80 -7.73 0.18
N ALA A 241 21.69 -9.03 0.48
CA ALA A 241 22.40 -10.08 -0.24
C ALA A 241 21.98 -10.21 -1.73
N CYS A 242 20.82 -9.64 -2.09
CA CYS A 242 20.28 -9.58 -3.44
C CYS A 242 20.41 -8.18 -4.07
N LEU A 243 21.02 -7.21 -3.40
CA LEU A 243 21.09 -5.83 -3.88
C LEU A 243 22.36 -5.60 -4.72
N SER A 244 22.20 -4.90 -5.85
CA SER A 244 23.33 -4.43 -6.67
C SER A 244 24.20 -3.43 -5.90
N PRO A 245 25.49 -3.27 -6.26
CA PRO A 245 26.27 -2.12 -5.83
C PRO A 245 25.53 -0.80 -6.18
N ASN A 246 25.58 0.19 -5.28
CA ASN A 246 24.85 1.45 -5.41
C ASN A 246 23.31 1.32 -5.48
N GLY A 247 22.78 0.15 -5.11
CA GLY A 247 21.34 -0.09 -5.09
C GLY A 247 20.65 0.53 -3.87
N TRP A 248 19.32 0.48 -3.88
CA TRP A 248 18.50 1.04 -2.80
C TRP A 248 17.47 0.05 -2.24
N LEU A 249 17.11 0.23 -0.98
CA LEU A 249 15.99 -0.47 -0.33
C LEU A 249 14.94 0.54 0.10
N LEU A 250 13.67 0.25 -0.19
CA LEU A 250 12.55 0.94 0.45
C LEU A 250 11.97 0.01 1.53
N CYS A 251 12.19 0.36 2.79
CA CYS A 251 11.69 -0.37 3.94
C CYS A 251 10.43 0.30 4.48
N THR A 252 9.28 -0.38 4.42
CA THR A 252 8.01 0.13 4.95
C THR A 252 7.37 -0.82 5.95
N THR A 253 6.64 -0.28 6.92
CA THR A 253 5.83 -1.07 7.84
C THR A 253 4.66 -0.27 8.38
N ASN A 254 3.48 -0.90 8.42
CA ASN A 254 2.27 -0.37 9.05
C ASN A 254 2.05 -0.92 10.48
N CYS A 255 3.02 -1.64 11.04
CA CYS A 255 2.92 -2.22 12.37
C CYS A 255 2.83 -1.13 13.45
N GLN A 256 1.64 -0.89 13.99
CA GLN A 256 1.40 0.17 14.98
C GLN A 256 2.20 0.00 16.28
N ARG A 257 2.44 -1.24 16.72
CA ARG A 257 3.20 -1.54 17.95
C ARG A 257 4.69 -1.21 17.83
N LEU A 258 5.23 -1.23 16.61
CA LEU A 258 6.61 -0.84 16.38
C LEU A 258 6.71 0.68 16.33
N SER A 259 7.47 1.33 17.21
CA SER A 259 7.68 2.78 17.13
C SER A 259 8.59 3.15 15.95
N ARG A 260 8.53 4.40 15.49
CA ARG A 260 9.44 4.92 14.45
C ARG A 260 10.91 4.71 14.83
N THR A 261 11.30 5.12 16.04
CA THR A 261 12.66 4.94 16.56
C THR A 261 13.08 3.47 16.64
N ALA A 262 12.18 2.57 17.04
CA ALA A 262 12.49 1.14 17.08
C ALA A 262 12.71 0.59 15.66
N PHE A 263 11.87 1.00 14.70
CA PHE A 263 12.04 0.61 13.30
C PHE A 263 13.36 1.13 12.70
N SER A 264 13.71 2.40 12.93
CA SER A 264 14.98 2.97 12.45
C SER A 264 16.17 2.19 13.01
N ARG A 265 16.15 1.82 14.30
CA ARG A 265 17.19 0.97 14.91
C ARG A 265 17.29 -0.41 14.26
N ILE A 266 16.16 -1.04 13.93
CA ILE A 266 16.16 -2.34 13.24
C ILE A 266 16.81 -2.20 11.85
N VAL A 267 16.47 -1.13 11.12
CA VAL A 267 17.05 -0.86 9.79
C VAL A 267 18.54 -0.59 9.91
N GLU A 268 18.95 0.31 10.80
CA GLU A 268 20.36 0.68 11.04
C GLU A 268 21.21 -0.52 11.45
N ALA A 269 20.69 -1.41 12.30
CA ALA A 269 21.40 -2.61 12.73
C ALA A 269 21.60 -3.64 11.60
N ALA A 270 20.75 -3.63 10.57
CA ALA A 270 20.79 -4.58 9.47
C ALA A 270 21.60 -4.10 8.25
N ILE A 271 21.89 -2.79 8.15
CA ILE A 271 22.60 -2.17 7.02
C ILE A 271 24.08 -1.96 7.34
N ARG A 272 24.91 -1.68 6.33
CA ARG A 272 26.36 -1.43 6.52
C ARG A 272 26.61 0.02 6.92
N SER A 273 27.75 0.28 7.58
CA SER A 273 28.11 1.62 8.11
C SER A 273 28.22 2.74 7.06
N ALA A 274 28.36 2.42 5.77
CA ALA A 274 28.45 3.41 4.69
C ALA A 274 27.11 3.77 4.03
N SER A 275 25.99 3.23 4.52
CA SER A 275 24.67 3.42 3.91
C SER A 275 24.06 4.77 4.30
N ARG A 276 23.39 5.46 3.37
CA ARG A 276 22.57 6.66 3.68
C ARG A 276 21.13 6.24 3.93
N THR A 277 20.52 6.77 5.00
CA THR A 277 19.10 6.56 5.30
C THR A 277 18.30 7.85 5.14
N SER A 278 17.05 7.74 4.71
CA SER A 278 16.09 8.85 4.65
C SER A 278 14.72 8.36 5.10
N GLU A 279 14.19 8.98 6.14
CA GLU A 279 12.84 8.69 6.62
C GLU A 279 11.82 9.60 5.95
N PHE A 280 10.62 9.06 5.71
CA PHE A 280 9.52 9.82 5.14
C PHE A 280 8.29 9.84 6.06
N PRO A 281 7.53 10.95 6.06
CA PRO A 281 6.24 11.02 6.72
C PRO A 281 5.16 10.27 5.90
N MET A 282 3.99 10.11 6.51
CA MET A 282 2.79 9.67 5.78
C MET A 282 2.36 10.73 4.76
N PRO A 283 1.55 10.36 3.75
CA PRO A 283 0.98 11.32 2.81
C PRO A 283 0.13 12.39 3.53
N PRO A 284 0.00 13.61 2.96
CA PRO A 284 -0.58 14.76 3.66
C PRO A 284 -2.08 14.66 3.99
N ASP A 285 -2.80 13.75 3.34
CA ASP A 285 -4.20 13.42 3.62
C ASP A 285 -4.38 12.43 4.80
N PHE A 286 -3.29 11.90 5.34
CA PHE A 286 -3.25 11.10 6.57
C PHE A 286 -2.74 11.94 7.75
N THR A 287 -3.67 12.69 8.35
CA THR A 287 -3.41 13.69 9.40
C THR A 287 -3.44 13.12 10.82
N GLY A 288 -3.85 11.86 10.99
CA GLY A 288 -3.97 11.19 12.28
C GLY A 288 -2.67 10.52 12.74
N ASP A 289 -2.82 9.31 13.28
CA ASP A 289 -1.70 8.54 13.82
C ASP A 289 -0.66 8.23 12.75
N GLN A 290 0.61 8.51 13.04
CA GLN A 290 1.73 8.27 12.14
C GLN A 290 2.17 6.78 12.18
N TYR A 291 1.26 5.89 11.78
CA TYR A 291 1.44 4.44 11.93
C TYR A 291 2.36 3.83 10.86
N LEU A 292 2.39 4.41 9.65
CA LEU A 292 3.25 3.96 8.55
C LEU A 292 4.65 4.56 8.72
N LYS A 293 5.65 3.69 8.75
CA LYS A 293 7.07 4.08 8.75
C LYS A 293 7.64 3.73 7.40
N SER A 294 8.42 4.63 6.84
CA SER A 294 9.06 4.48 5.54
C SER A 294 10.49 4.96 5.63
N ILE A 295 11.45 4.08 5.36
CA ILE A 295 12.87 4.37 5.38
C ILE A 295 13.47 3.93 4.05
N LEU A 296 14.03 4.86 3.29
CA LEU A 296 14.86 4.56 2.14
C LEU A 296 16.30 4.39 2.60
N VAL A 297 16.94 3.32 2.15
CA VAL A 297 18.35 3.01 2.37
C VAL A 297 19.06 3.02 1.02
N GLU A 298 20.18 3.71 0.94
CA GLU A 298 21.05 3.75 -0.23
C GLU A 298 22.42 3.22 0.16
N ILE A 299 22.93 2.25 -0.60
CA ILE A 299 24.22 1.57 -0.37
C ILE A 299 25.34 2.20 -1.18
#